data_AF-A0A9P4XST4-F1
#
_entry.id   AF-A0A9P4XST4-F1
#
_cell.length_a   1.000
_cell.length_b   1.000
_cell.length_c   1.000
_cell.angle_alpha   90.00
_cell.angle_beta   90.00
_cell.angle_gamma   90.00
#
_symmetry.space_group_name_H-M   'P 1'
#
loop_
_entity.id
_entity.type
_entity.pdbx_description
1 polymer ?
#
loop_
_entity_poly.entity_id
_entity_poly.type
_entity_poly.pdbx_seq_one_letter_code
_entity_poly.pdbx_strand_id
1 'polypeptide(L)'
;SAKSSTTGPYDHFFEDHIIEHSIYPAKFEYADGSFPPQPDNILDMRRMLYQPRDDLPACPRPQAAFENFWRKTMSSLSEAQVAEFIMPFVEGPVIDTRGGGRYLTNLNPLTDGSIEPAQPDLYVGAPRLSLDDRVRVKLDGFIVPTKQAENPIVPNFFTQIKGHGGSETVAARQACYHGTLAARGYHRLQTWVADEDEETILNKIAYVISCTYHLGMLRIYTCHPIAPTEDDAGIGYTTTLVRSFVLTDTPWSFEQGVTAYRNARDWARRRRDEIITLANAKA
;
A
#
# COMPACT_ATOMS: atom_id res chain seq x y z
N SER A 1 -27.06 -17.05 -24.45
CA SER A 1 -25.80 -17.19 -23.68
C SER A 1 -24.67 -16.47 -24.39
N ALA A 2 -24.34 -15.26 -23.94
CA ALA A 2 -23.13 -14.57 -24.34
C ALA A 2 -22.06 -14.85 -23.29
N LYS A 3 -20.86 -15.21 -23.76
CA LYS A 3 -19.71 -15.67 -22.98
C LYS A 3 -19.40 -14.72 -21.80
N SER A 4 -19.32 -15.28 -20.60
CA SER A 4 -18.77 -14.61 -19.42
C SER A 4 -17.36 -14.11 -19.77
N SER A 5 -17.19 -12.79 -19.76
CA SER A 5 -15.87 -12.18 -19.59
C SER A 5 -15.22 -12.83 -18.39
N THR A 6 -14.01 -13.35 -18.52
CA THR A 6 -13.26 -13.95 -17.41
C THR A 6 -13.15 -12.95 -16.26
N THR A 7 -13.96 -13.15 -15.23
CA THR A 7 -14.00 -12.41 -13.97
C THR A 7 -12.75 -12.78 -13.16
N GLY A 8 -11.72 -11.95 -13.25
CA GLY A 8 -10.53 -12.08 -12.40
C GLY A 8 -10.85 -11.72 -10.94
N PRO A 9 -9.96 -12.04 -9.98
CA PRO A 9 -10.22 -11.89 -8.54
C PRO A 9 -10.45 -10.45 -8.05
N TYR A 10 -10.26 -9.45 -8.89
CA TYR A 10 -10.41 -8.02 -8.59
C TYR A 10 -11.33 -7.34 -9.62
N ASP A 11 -12.43 -7.99 -9.95
CA ASP A 11 -13.44 -7.49 -10.89
C ASP A 11 -14.44 -6.53 -10.19
N HIS A 12 -15.61 -6.32 -10.80
CA HIS A 12 -16.65 -5.48 -10.22
C HIS A 12 -17.33 -6.12 -9.01
N PHE A 13 -17.53 -7.45 -9.01
CA PHE A 13 -18.12 -8.15 -7.87
C PHE A 13 -17.21 -8.06 -6.64
N PHE A 14 -15.89 -8.13 -6.84
CA PHE A 14 -14.93 -7.85 -5.77
C PHE A 14 -15.11 -6.44 -5.18
N GLU A 15 -15.29 -5.43 -6.02
CA GLU A 15 -15.43 -4.03 -5.58
C GLU A 15 -16.71 -3.83 -4.76
N ASP A 16 -17.84 -4.34 -5.26
CA ASP A 16 -19.13 -4.29 -4.56
C ASP A 16 -19.02 -4.99 -3.20
N HIS A 17 -18.39 -6.18 -3.16
CA HIS A 17 -18.21 -6.95 -1.93
C HIS A 17 -17.41 -6.22 -0.86
N ILE A 18 -16.30 -5.56 -1.22
CA ILE A 18 -15.50 -4.82 -0.23
C ILE A 18 -16.24 -3.55 0.25
N ILE A 19 -17.06 -2.93 -0.61
CA ILE A 19 -17.88 -1.77 -0.25
C ILE A 19 -18.97 -2.17 0.76
N GLU A 20 -19.63 -3.31 0.57
CA GLU A 20 -20.60 -3.88 1.52
C GLU A 20 -19.97 -4.15 2.90
N HIS A 21 -18.66 -4.36 2.95
CA HIS A 21 -17.88 -4.52 4.17
C HIS A 21 -17.17 -3.23 4.62
N SER A 22 -17.68 -2.06 4.22
CA SER A 22 -17.19 -0.74 4.63
C SER A 22 -15.72 -0.46 4.26
N ILE A 23 -15.24 -1.02 3.15
CA ILE A 23 -13.91 -0.74 2.59
C ILE A 23 -14.07 0.04 1.29
N TYR A 24 -13.77 1.32 1.34
CA TYR A 24 -14.08 2.26 0.27
C TYR A 24 -12.85 2.58 -0.62
N PRO A 25 -12.91 2.30 -1.93
CA PRO A 25 -11.88 2.71 -2.89
C PRO A 25 -11.77 4.24 -3.05
N ALA A 26 -10.64 4.71 -3.60
CA ALA A 26 -10.32 6.15 -3.69
C ALA A 26 -11.26 7.02 -4.52
N LYS A 27 -12.18 6.44 -5.29
CA LYS A 27 -13.19 7.15 -6.09
C LYS A 27 -14.61 6.83 -5.66
N PHE A 28 -14.77 6.17 -4.52
CA PHE A 28 -16.09 5.84 -3.99
C PHE A 28 -16.83 7.11 -3.57
N GLU A 29 -18.08 7.19 -3.97
CA GLU A 29 -19.01 8.28 -3.68
C GLU A 29 -20.24 7.64 -3.02
N TYR A 30 -20.66 8.17 -1.88
CA TYR A 30 -21.87 7.73 -1.21
C TYR A 30 -23.10 8.13 -2.04
N ALA A 31 -24.25 7.51 -1.74
CA ALA A 31 -25.50 7.79 -2.45
C ALA A 31 -25.97 9.26 -2.35
N ASP A 32 -25.54 9.98 -1.31
CA ASP A 32 -25.82 11.41 -1.11
C ASP A 32 -24.84 12.34 -1.86
N GLY A 33 -23.90 11.78 -2.62
CA GLY A 33 -22.87 12.51 -3.38
C GLY A 33 -21.66 12.93 -2.55
N SER A 34 -21.62 12.57 -1.26
CA SER A 34 -20.45 12.84 -0.41
C SER A 34 -19.35 11.80 -0.63
N PHE A 35 -18.11 12.15 -0.28
CA PHE A 35 -16.97 11.25 -0.34
C PHE A 35 -16.58 10.81 1.08
N PRO A 36 -16.01 9.60 1.25
CA PRO A 36 -15.35 9.24 2.50
C PRO A 36 -14.33 10.30 2.93
N PRO A 37 -14.15 10.54 4.24
CA PRO A 37 -13.24 11.56 4.72
C PRO A 37 -11.80 11.25 4.29
N GLN A 38 -11.03 12.30 4.00
CA GLN A 38 -9.58 12.18 3.81
C GLN A 38 -8.89 12.10 5.17
N PRO A 39 -7.69 11.50 5.26
CA PRO A 39 -6.96 11.48 6.52
C PRO A 39 -6.49 12.89 6.88
N ASP A 40 -6.49 13.21 8.17
CA ASP A 40 -6.18 14.55 8.67
C ASP A 40 -4.73 14.98 8.33
N ASN A 41 -3.81 14.02 8.19
CA ASN A 41 -2.42 14.27 7.81
C ASN A 41 -2.15 14.29 6.29
N ILE A 42 -3.18 14.35 5.43
CA ILE A 42 -3.00 14.29 3.97
C ILE A 42 -2.07 15.38 3.41
N LEU A 43 -2.12 16.59 3.97
CA LEU A 43 -1.26 17.70 3.54
C LEU A 43 0.20 17.45 3.90
N ASP A 44 0.46 16.88 5.07
CA ASP A 44 1.82 16.54 5.50
C ASP A 44 2.39 15.38 4.71
N MET A 45 1.58 14.38 4.38
CA MET A 45 1.97 13.32 3.45
C MET A 45 2.35 13.91 2.08
N ARG A 46 1.52 14.79 1.51
CA ARG A 46 1.82 15.45 0.23
C ARG A 46 3.13 16.25 0.30
N ARG A 47 3.39 16.98 1.39
CA ARG A 47 4.67 17.69 1.59
C ARG A 47 5.86 16.74 1.72
N MET A 48 5.68 15.62 2.42
CA MET A 48 6.71 14.59 2.62
C MET A 48 7.17 13.98 1.29
N LEU A 49 6.25 13.77 0.34
CA LEU A 49 6.60 13.20 -0.97
C LEU A 49 7.61 14.04 -1.76
N TYR A 50 7.60 15.37 -1.62
CA TYR A 50 8.48 16.28 -2.36
C TYR A 50 9.77 16.65 -1.62
N GLN A 51 10.05 16.05 -0.46
CA GLN A 51 11.26 16.37 0.28
C GLN A 51 12.51 16.01 -0.54
N PRO A 52 13.49 16.93 -0.68
CA PRO A 52 14.76 16.62 -1.32
C PRO A 52 15.48 15.46 -0.62
N ARG A 53 16.27 14.70 -1.37
CA ARG A 53 17.01 13.56 -0.83
C ARG A 53 18.47 13.65 -1.22
N ASP A 54 19.38 13.40 -0.28
CA ASP A 54 20.83 13.42 -0.55
C ASP A 54 21.28 12.27 -1.46
N ASP A 55 20.53 11.15 -1.45
CA ASP A 55 20.79 9.97 -2.29
C ASP A 55 20.30 10.14 -3.75
N LEU A 56 19.64 11.27 -4.05
CA LEU A 56 19.21 11.65 -5.38
C LEU A 56 19.84 13.01 -5.73
N PRO A 57 20.84 13.06 -6.63
CA PRO A 57 21.37 14.35 -7.05
C PRO A 57 20.26 15.18 -7.68
N ALA A 58 20.16 16.45 -7.27
CA ALA A 58 19.26 17.41 -7.90
C ALA A 58 19.57 17.46 -9.41
N CYS A 59 18.51 17.44 -10.22
CA CYS A 59 18.52 17.51 -11.68
C CYS A 59 19.69 18.31 -12.32
N PRO A 60 20.26 17.83 -13.44
CA PRO A 60 19.81 16.67 -14.20
C PRO A 60 20.66 15.45 -13.94
N ARG A 61 20.01 14.36 -13.51
CA ARG A 61 20.51 13.02 -13.85
C ARG A 61 20.84 13.00 -15.35
N PRO A 62 21.87 12.26 -15.79
CA PRO A 62 22.20 12.20 -17.21
C PRO A 62 20.96 11.80 -18.01
N GLN A 63 20.61 12.59 -19.04
CA GLN A 63 19.53 12.32 -19.99
C GLN A 63 19.46 10.83 -20.41
N ALA A 64 20.62 10.19 -20.53
CA ALA A 64 20.77 8.76 -20.81
C ALA A 64 20.07 7.81 -19.81
N ALA A 65 20.03 8.15 -18.51
CA ALA A 65 19.35 7.32 -17.50
C ALA A 65 17.82 7.35 -17.66
N PHE A 66 17.27 8.54 -17.95
CA PHE A 66 15.85 8.69 -18.27
C PHE A 66 15.50 7.98 -19.59
N GLU A 67 16.31 8.16 -20.64
CA GLU A 67 16.09 7.46 -21.91
C GLU A 67 16.15 5.94 -21.77
N ASN A 68 17.08 5.42 -20.96
CA ASN A 68 17.15 3.99 -20.66
C ASN A 68 15.90 3.50 -19.93
N PHE A 69 15.45 4.21 -18.90
CA PHE A 69 14.19 3.94 -18.20
C PHE A 69 12.99 3.94 -19.17
N TRP A 70 12.91 4.95 -20.03
CA TRP A 70 11.83 5.09 -21.00
C TRP A 70 11.80 3.93 -21.99
N ARG A 71 12.95 3.59 -22.58
CA ARG A 71 13.06 2.45 -23.53
C ARG A 71 12.65 1.15 -22.88
N LYS A 72 13.15 0.89 -21.66
CA LYS A 72 12.77 -0.31 -20.90
C LYS A 72 11.28 -0.33 -20.59
N THR A 73 10.69 0.82 -20.25
CA THR A 73 9.25 0.91 -19.98
C THR A 73 8.47 0.54 -21.22
N MET A 74 8.86 1.04 -22.40
CA MET A 74 8.18 0.70 -23.65
C MET A 74 8.31 -0.79 -24.03
N SER A 75 9.41 -1.45 -23.67
CA SER A 75 9.66 -2.86 -24.01
C SER A 75 9.20 -3.89 -22.96
N SER A 76 8.84 -3.48 -21.74
CA SER A 76 8.49 -4.40 -20.65
C SER A 76 7.00 -4.74 -20.65
N LEU A 77 6.62 -5.84 -21.31
CA LEU A 77 5.22 -6.17 -21.60
C LEU A 77 4.49 -6.86 -20.43
N SER A 78 5.22 -7.59 -19.57
CA SER A 78 4.66 -8.36 -18.46
C SER A 78 4.99 -7.76 -17.08
N GLU A 79 4.19 -8.10 -16.07
CA GLU A 79 4.44 -7.69 -14.68
C GLU A 79 5.83 -8.11 -14.20
N ALA A 80 6.28 -9.32 -14.55
CA ALA A 80 7.61 -9.83 -14.21
C ALA A 80 8.73 -8.98 -14.85
N GLN A 81 8.60 -8.60 -16.12
CA GLN A 81 9.58 -7.73 -16.78
C GLN A 81 9.61 -6.33 -16.15
N VAL A 82 8.45 -5.81 -15.76
CA VAL A 82 8.37 -4.51 -15.09
C VAL A 82 9.03 -4.58 -13.70
N ALA A 83 8.75 -5.63 -12.93
CA ALA A 83 9.40 -5.86 -11.64
C ALA A 83 10.92 -5.98 -11.76
N GLU A 84 11.42 -6.68 -12.79
CA GLU A 84 12.85 -6.90 -12.99
C GLU A 84 13.57 -5.67 -13.55
N PHE A 85 13.01 -5.01 -14.56
CA PHE A 85 13.72 -4.00 -15.34
C PHE A 85 13.36 -2.57 -15.01
N ILE A 86 12.21 -2.32 -14.39
CA ILE A 86 11.69 -0.97 -14.14
C ILE A 86 11.75 -0.62 -12.65
N MET A 87 11.25 -1.51 -11.79
CA MET A 87 11.22 -1.23 -10.35
C MET A 87 12.59 -0.87 -9.76
N PRO A 88 13.74 -1.42 -10.20
CA PRO A 88 15.04 -0.94 -9.71
C PRO A 88 15.31 0.55 -9.94
N PHE A 89 14.78 1.16 -11.01
CA PHE A 89 14.88 2.61 -11.23
C PHE A 89 14.05 3.40 -10.22
N VAL A 90 12.84 2.88 -9.92
CA VAL A 90 11.86 3.51 -9.03
C VAL A 90 12.27 3.35 -7.57
N GLU A 91 12.49 2.11 -7.12
CA GLU A 91 12.86 1.78 -5.74
C GLU A 91 14.24 2.31 -5.37
N GLY A 92 15.21 2.27 -6.29
CA GLY A 92 16.61 2.48 -5.95
C GLY A 92 17.11 1.43 -4.93
N PRO A 93 18.15 1.76 -4.15
CA PRO A 93 18.63 0.88 -3.08
C PRO A 93 17.51 0.58 -2.08
N VAL A 94 17.26 -0.70 -1.81
CA VAL A 94 16.30 -1.17 -0.82
C VAL A 94 17.07 -1.69 0.39
N ILE A 95 16.96 -0.99 1.51
CA ILE A 95 17.63 -1.35 2.78
C ILE A 95 16.71 -2.23 3.66
N ASP A 96 15.43 -2.27 3.35
CA ASP A 96 14.40 -2.87 4.20
C ASP A 96 14.03 -4.30 3.78
N THR A 97 13.36 -5.04 4.66
CA THR A 97 12.93 -6.41 4.36
C THR A 97 11.75 -6.38 3.40
N ARG A 98 11.93 -6.95 2.20
CA ARG A 98 10.90 -7.00 1.16
C ARG A 98 10.35 -8.42 0.98
N GLY A 99 9.05 -8.50 0.69
CA GLY A 99 8.40 -9.70 0.16
C GLY A 99 7.65 -9.38 -1.14
N GLY A 100 7.11 -10.40 -1.79
CA GLY A 100 6.37 -10.23 -3.05
C GLY A 100 6.04 -11.55 -3.74
N GLY A 101 5.02 -11.54 -4.60
CA GLY A 101 4.64 -12.68 -5.44
C GLY A 101 4.07 -13.89 -4.68
N ARG A 102 3.65 -13.71 -3.42
CA ARG A 102 3.15 -14.78 -2.55
C ARG A 102 1.86 -14.36 -1.84
N TYR A 103 1.00 -15.34 -1.58
CA TYR A 103 -0.23 -15.15 -0.82
C TYR A 103 0.06 -14.86 0.65
N LEU A 104 -0.62 -13.85 1.20
CA LEU A 104 -0.57 -13.46 2.61
C LEU A 104 -1.53 -14.32 3.43
N THR A 105 -1.31 -15.64 3.43
CA THR A 105 -2.27 -16.64 3.93
C THR A 105 -2.48 -16.65 5.45
N ASN A 106 -1.69 -15.90 6.21
CA ASN A 106 -1.80 -15.87 7.67
C ASN A 106 -2.68 -14.71 8.18
N LEU A 107 -2.98 -13.72 7.33
CA LEU A 107 -3.81 -12.59 7.75
C LEU A 107 -5.28 -13.03 7.80
N ASN A 108 -5.97 -12.60 8.86
CA ASN A 108 -7.42 -12.73 8.98
C ASN A 108 -8.10 -12.07 7.77
N PRO A 109 -9.24 -12.57 7.29
CA PRO A 109 -9.95 -11.94 6.19
C PRO A 109 -10.43 -10.54 6.58
N LEU A 110 -10.53 -9.64 5.60
CA LEU A 110 -11.13 -8.31 5.78
C LEU A 110 -12.67 -8.33 5.73
N THR A 111 -13.22 -9.38 5.13
CA THR A 111 -14.66 -9.58 4.90
C THR A 111 -15.09 -10.91 5.55
N ASP A 112 -16.19 -11.49 5.08
CA ASP A 112 -16.68 -12.86 5.36
C ASP A 112 -15.74 -14.04 5.04
N GLY A 113 -14.54 -13.81 4.49
CA GLY A 113 -13.59 -14.86 4.13
C GLY A 113 -13.83 -15.53 2.78
N SER A 114 -14.75 -15.02 1.95
CA SER A 114 -14.97 -15.49 0.58
C SER A 114 -13.90 -15.02 -0.42
N ILE A 115 -13.18 -13.94 -0.09
CA ILE A 115 -12.09 -13.40 -0.90
C ILE A 115 -10.80 -14.18 -0.63
N GLU A 116 -10.13 -14.63 -1.70
CA GLU A 116 -8.81 -15.23 -1.64
C GLU A 116 -7.78 -14.33 -0.93
N PRO A 117 -6.79 -14.90 -0.21
CA PRO A 117 -5.74 -14.12 0.42
C PRO A 117 -5.07 -13.15 -0.56
N ALA A 118 -4.67 -11.98 -0.06
CA ALA A 118 -3.95 -11.01 -0.87
C ALA A 118 -2.64 -11.59 -1.41
N GLN A 119 -2.32 -11.31 -2.67
CA GLN A 119 -1.02 -11.63 -3.29
C GLN A 119 -0.39 -10.34 -3.83
N PRO A 120 0.34 -9.58 -3.01
CA PRO A 120 1.00 -8.37 -3.46
C PRO A 120 2.21 -8.68 -4.35
N ASP A 121 2.42 -7.88 -5.40
CA ASP A 121 3.63 -7.97 -6.24
C ASP A 121 4.87 -7.64 -5.42
N LEU A 122 4.82 -6.55 -4.67
CA LEU A 122 5.86 -6.13 -3.72
C LEU A 122 5.22 -5.57 -2.45
N TYR A 123 5.84 -5.88 -1.32
CA TYR A 123 5.54 -5.24 -0.04
C TYR A 123 6.79 -5.16 0.84
N VAL A 124 6.79 -4.17 1.73
CA VAL A 124 7.91 -3.90 2.64
C VAL A 124 7.38 -3.90 4.08
N GLY A 125 8.12 -4.54 4.97
CA GLY A 125 7.83 -4.60 6.40
C GLY A 125 9.10 -4.79 7.22
N ALA A 126 8.95 -5.06 8.51
CA ALA A 126 10.05 -5.25 9.43
C ALA A 126 10.55 -6.71 9.49
N PRO A 127 11.81 -6.96 9.89
CA PRO A 127 12.27 -8.30 10.21
C PRO A 127 11.45 -8.93 11.34
N ARG A 128 11.18 -10.23 11.27
CA ARG A 128 10.34 -10.94 12.27
C ARG A 128 10.79 -10.73 13.72
N LEU A 129 12.11 -10.68 13.96
CA LEU A 129 12.69 -10.58 15.30
C LEU A 129 12.77 -9.14 15.83
N SER A 130 12.33 -8.14 15.07
CA SER A 130 12.28 -6.75 15.57
C SER A 130 11.08 -6.51 16.49
N LEU A 131 10.11 -7.41 16.53
CA LEU A 131 8.89 -7.31 17.35
C LEU A 131 8.90 -8.41 18.42
N ASP A 132 8.59 -8.02 19.66
CA ASP A 132 8.51 -8.91 20.81
C ASP A 132 7.53 -10.06 20.57
N ASP A 133 7.93 -11.25 21.03
CA ASP A 133 7.19 -12.50 20.79
C ASP A 133 5.77 -12.45 21.35
N ARG A 134 5.53 -11.75 22.46
CA ARG A 134 4.19 -11.61 23.07
C ARG A 134 3.26 -10.82 22.15
N VAL A 135 3.74 -9.69 21.63
CA VAL A 135 2.98 -8.85 20.69
C VAL A 135 2.72 -9.64 19.40
N ARG A 136 3.77 -10.28 18.88
CA ARG A 136 3.71 -11.04 17.63
C ARG A 136 2.75 -12.22 17.71
N VAL A 137 2.69 -12.94 18.84
CA VAL A 137 1.72 -14.03 19.07
C VAL A 137 0.31 -13.48 19.22
N LYS A 138 0.13 -12.40 19.99
CA LYS A 138 -1.20 -11.83 20.25
C LYS A 138 -1.84 -11.27 18.98
N LEU A 139 -1.06 -10.61 18.12
CA LEU A 139 -1.53 -9.93 16.92
C LEU A 139 -1.24 -10.71 15.61
N ASP A 140 -0.84 -11.97 15.71
CA ASP A 140 -0.32 -12.79 14.60
C ASP A 140 -1.15 -12.67 13.31
N GLY A 141 -2.47 -12.89 13.40
CA GLY A 141 -3.38 -12.82 12.25
C GLY A 141 -3.62 -11.42 11.67
N PHE A 142 -3.00 -10.37 12.22
CA PHE A 142 -3.14 -8.99 11.72
C PHE A 142 -1.83 -8.42 11.18
N ILE A 143 -0.69 -8.85 11.72
CA ILE A 143 0.61 -8.24 11.43
C ILE A 143 1.64 -9.21 10.89
N VAL A 144 1.39 -10.52 10.90
CA VAL A 144 2.30 -11.52 10.35
C VAL A 144 1.71 -12.03 9.03
N PRO A 145 2.20 -11.59 7.85
CA PRO A 145 1.54 -11.91 6.59
C PRO A 145 1.62 -13.38 6.19
N THR A 146 2.73 -14.04 6.55
CA THR A 146 2.97 -15.46 6.28
C THR A 146 3.71 -16.10 7.45
N LYS A 147 3.64 -17.43 7.60
CA LYS A 147 4.36 -18.16 8.66
C LYS A 147 5.86 -18.35 8.37
N GLN A 148 6.32 -18.06 7.16
CA GLN A 148 7.72 -18.13 6.75
C GLN A 148 8.54 -17.04 7.45
N ALA A 149 9.61 -17.42 8.15
CA ALA A 149 10.35 -16.52 9.04
C ALA A 149 11.18 -15.47 8.30
N GLU A 150 11.53 -15.73 7.04
CA GLU A 150 12.25 -14.84 6.13
C GLU A 150 11.39 -13.69 5.60
N ASN A 151 10.06 -13.80 5.67
CA ASN A 151 9.16 -12.79 5.15
C ASN A 151 8.94 -11.67 6.18
N PRO A 152 8.76 -10.42 5.70
CA PRO A 152 8.57 -9.28 6.60
C PRO A 152 7.24 -9.35 7.35
N ILE A 153 7.24 -8.80 8.56
CA ILE A 153 6.07 -8.57 9.40
C ILE A 153 5.70 -7.08 9.42
N VAL A 154 4.51 -6.75 9.91
CA VAL A 154 3.96 -5.39 10.00
C VAL A 154 4.10 -4.64 8.67
N PRO A 155 3.61 -5.19 7.55
CA PRO A 155 3.78 -4.52 6.27
C PRO A 155 2.95 -3.23 6.24
N ASN A 156 3.55 -2.14 5.78
CA ASN A 156 2.86 -0.85 5.67
C ASN A 156 3.23 -0.05 4.41
N PHE A 157 3.88 -0.72 3.46
CA PHE A 157 4.19 -0.17 2.14
C PHE A 157 4.03 -1.27 1.09
N PHE A 158 3.13 -1.07 0.13
CA PHE A 158 2.79 -2.03 -0.92
C PHE A 158 2.98 -1.43 -2.31
N THR A 159 3.31 -2.24 -3.31
CA THR A 159 3.32 -1.83 -4.71
C THR A 159 2.72 -2.91 -5.59
N GLN A 160 1.72 -2.52 -6.38
CA GLN A 160 1.12 -3.34 -7.43
C GLN A 160 1.67 -2.90 -8.77
N ILE A 161 2.08 -3.88 -9.56
CA ILE A 161 2.73 -3.70 -10.85
C ILE A 161 1.79 -4.23 -11.92
N LYS A 162 1.73 -3.53 -13.04
CA LYS A 162 1.00 -3.97 -14.22
C LYS A 162 1.91 -3.90 -15.44
N GLY A 163 1.91 -4.98 -16.22
CA GLY A 163 2.43 -4.97 -17.60
C GLY A 163 1.48 -4.23 -18.55
N HIS A 164 1.82 -4.12 -19.83
CA HIS A 164 1.09 -3.31 -20.81
C HIS A 164 -0.37 -3.70 -21.00
N GLY A 165 -0.67 -4.99 -20.92
CA GLY A 165 -2.04 -5.52 -21.01
C GLY A 165 -2.77 -5.53 -19.66
N GLY A 166 -2.14 -5.03 -18.61
CA GLY A 166 -2.71 -5.01 -17.27
C GLY A 166 -3.82 -3.98 -17.13
N SER A 167 -4.62 -4.13 -16.08
CA SER A 167 -5.71 -3.20 -15.78
C SER A 167 -5.34 -2.28 -14.62
N GLU A 168 -5.43 -0.97 -14.86
CA GLU A 168 -5.27 0.03 -13.81
C GLU A 168 -6.38 -0.07 -12.76
N THR A 169 -7.60 -0.44 -13.15
CA THR A 169 -8.70 -0.59 -12.19
C THR A 169 -8.47 -1.77 -11.26
N VAL A 170 -7.95 -2.89 -11.80
CA VAL A 170 -7.50 -4.03 -10.99
C VAL A 170 -6.38 -3.62 -10.04
N ALA A 171 -5.37 -2.88 -10.52
CA ALA A 171 -4.27 -2.41 -9.68
C ALA A 171 -4.75 -1.51 -8.54
N ALA A 172 -5.71 -0.61 -8.81
CA ALA A 172 -6.29 0.27 -7.80
C ALA A 172 -7.08 -0.51 -6.73
N ARG A 173 -7.83 -1.55 -7.13
CA ARG A 173 -8.54 -2.46 -6.19
C ARG A 173 -7.57 -3.24 -5.32
N GLN A 174 -6.49 -3.77 -5.91
CA GLN A 174 -5.42 -4.42 -5.18
C GLN A 174 -4.74 -3.46 -4.18
N ALA A 175 -4.40 -2.24 -4.62
CA ALA A 175 -3.79 -1.23 -3.76
C ALA A 175 -4.71 -0.80 -2.61
N CYS A 176 -6.02 -0.71 -2.84
CA CYS A 176 -7.03 -0.50 -1.80
C CYS A 176 -7.01 -1.66 -0.79
N TYR A 177 -7.24 -2.89 -1.25
CA TYR A 177 -7.38 -4.06 -0.38
C TYR A 177 -6.11 -4.36 0.44
N HIS A 178 -4.94 -4.30 -0.20
CA HIS A 178 -3.66 -4.55 0.47
C HIS A 178 -3.32 -3.42 1.44
N GLY A 179 -3.61 -2.17 1.07
CA GLY A 179 -3.48 -1.02 1.97
C GLY A 179 -4.39 -1.12 3.19
N THR A 180 -5.60 -1.64 3.03
CA THR A 180 -6.54 -1.88 4.13
C THR A 180 -6.04 -2.97 5.09
N LEU A 181 -5.49 -4.08 4.57
CA LEU A 181 -4.85 -5.11 5.41
C LEU A 181 -3.76 -4.50 6.30
N ALA A 182 -2.93 -3.64 5.70
CA ALA A 182 -1.87 -2.92 6.38
C ALA A 182 -2.40 -1.95 7.43
N ALA A 183 -3.42 -1.17 7.08
CA ALA A 183 -4.02 -0.18 7.98
C ALA A 183 -4.63 -0.85 9.21
N ARG A 184 -5.32 -1.98 9.03
CA ARG A 184 -5.86 -2.78 10.15
C ARG A 184 -4.75 -3.35 11.03
N GLY A 185 -3.68 -3.87 10.44
CA GLY A 185 -2.52 -4.36 11.19
C GLY A 185 -1.85 -3.25 12.03
N TYR A 186 -1.68 -2.06 11.43
CA TYR A 186 -1.15 -0.90 12.13
C TYR A 186 -2.08 -0.42 13.25
N HIS A 187 -3.39 -0.37 13.00
CA HIS A 187 -4.40 0.00 14.00
C HIS A 187 -4.36 -0.93 15.22
N ARG A 188 -4.25 -2.25 15.00
CA ARG A 188 -4.11 -3.25 16.08
C ARG A 188 -2.85 -3.05 16.93
N LEU A 189 -1.77 -2.52 16.34
CA LEU A 189 -0.57 -2.16 17.11
C LEU A 189 -0.79 -0.88 17.93
N GLN A 190 -1.56 0.08 17.41
CA GLN A 190 -1.91 1.30 18.17
C GLN A 190 -2.78 0.96 19.38
N THR A 191 -3.78 0.09 19.21
CA THR A 191 -4.64 -0.37 20.32
C THR A 191 -3.84 -1.18 21.33
N TRP A 192 -2.95 -2.05 20.85
CA TRP A 192 -1.97 -2.69 21.72
C TRP A 192 -1.19 -1.67 22.53
N VAL A 193 -0.61 -0.63 21.94
CA VAL A 193 0.20 0.36 22.65
C VAL A 193 -0.61 1.19 23.65
N ALA A 194 -1.82 1.62 23.28
CA ALA A 194 -2.62 2.52 24.11
C ALA A 194 -3.29 1.82 25.31
N ASP A 195 -3.45 0.50 25.28
CA ASP A 195 -4.33 -0.23 26.23
C ASP A 195 -5.81 0.17 26.13
N GLU A 196 -6.21 0.59 24.93
CA GLU A 196 -7.56 1.05 24.63
C GLU A 196 -8.26 0.12 23.65
N ASP A 197 -9.60 0.16 23.66
CA ASP A 197 -10.43 -0.54 22.69
C ASP A 197 -10.32 0.10 21.29
N GLU A 198 -10.66 -0.66 20.26
CA GLU A 198 -10.39 -0.26 18.86
C GLU A 198 -11.12 1.00 18.41
N GLU A 199 -12.33 1.23 18.94
CA GLU A 199 -13.16 2.39 18.63
C GLU A 199 -12.60 3.68 19.20
N THR A 200 -11.78 3.59 20.25
CA THR A 200 -11.21 4.76 20.93
C THR A 200 -10.09 5.41 20.10
N ILE A 201 -9.41 4.67 19.22
CA ILE A 201 -8.27 5.15 18.43
C ILE A 201 -8.63 5.41 16.96
N LEU A 202 -9.76 6.07 16.71
CA LEU A 202 -10.12 6.53 15.36
C LEU A 202 -9.56 7.93 15.09
N ASN A 203 -8.24 8.07 15.11
CA ASN A 203 -7.55 9.36 14.99
C ASN A 203 -7.54 9.96 13.56
N LYS A 204 -8.19 9.33 12.57
CA LYS A 204 -8.21 9.74 11.16
C LYS A 204 -6.83 10.00 10.55
N ILE A 205 -5.76 9.44 11.13
CA ILE A 205 -4.40 9.58 10.62
C ILE A 205 -4.06 8.37 9.75
N ALA A 206 -3.48 8.63 8.60
CA ALA A 206 -2.93 7.61 7.72
C ALA A 206 -1.49 7.24 8.14
N TYR A 207 -1.17 5.93 8.10
CA TYR A 207 0.15 5.36 8.44
C TYR A 207 0.69 4.36 7.42
N VAL A 208 -0.05 4.12 6.34
CA VAL A 208 0.26 3.10 5.33
C VAL A 208 0.30 3.71 3.95
N ILE A 209 1.13 3.14 3.08
CA ILE A 209 1.20 3.54 1.68
C ILE A 209 0.92 2.31 0.80
N SER A 210 0.12 2.49 -0.24
CA SER A 210 0.06 1.55 -1.35
C SER A 210 0.30 2.28 -2.65
N CYS A 211 1.02 1.65 -3.57
CA CYS A 211 1.39 2.22 -4.85
C CYS A 211 0.87 1.35 -5.99
N THR A 212 0.56 1.96 -7.12
CA THR A 212 0.41 1.25 -8.41
C THR A 212 1.44 1.77 -9.40
N TYR A 213 2.01 0.87 -10.20
CA TYR A 213 2.80 1.20 -11.37
C TYR A 213 2.23 0.52 -12.60
N HIS A 214 1.89 1.31 -13.62
CA HIS A 214 1.39 0.80 -14.89
C HIS A 214 1.81 1.75 -16.03
N LEU A 215 2.54 1.24 -17.02
CA LEU A 215 2.91 2.00 -18.24
C LEU A 215 3.54 3.37 -17.96
N GLY A 216 4.46 3.45 -16.99
CA GLY A 216 5.11 4.71 -16.61
C GLY A 216 4.28 5.57 -15.66
N MET A 217 3.05 5.19 -15.34
CA MET A 217 2.21 5.90 -14.39
C MET A 217 2.40 5.33 -12.99
N LEU A 218 2.89 6.15 -12.08
CA LEU A 218 2.98 5.85 -10.66
C LEU A 218 1.82 6.55 -9.94
N ARG A 219 1.05 5.81 -9.14
CA ARG A 219 0.08 6.38 -8.20
C ARG A 219 0.43 5.98 -6.78
N ILE A 220 0.29 6.91 -5.85
CA ILE A 220 0.55 6.72 -4.43
C ILE A 220 -0.76 6.98 -3.67
N TYR A 221 -1.19 5.97 -2.94
CA TYR A 221 -2.39 5.95 -2.13
C TYR A 221 -2.04 5.81 -0.66
N THR A 222 -3.00 6.13 0.19
CA THR A 222 -2.97 5.84 1.61
C THR A 222 -4.31 5.26 2.05
N CYS A 223 -4.30 4.43 3.09
CA CYS A 223 -5.51 3.90 3.70
C CYS A 223 -5.55 4.29 5.18
N HIS A 224 -6.74 4.50 5.73
CA HIS A 224 -6.91 4.77 7.16
C HIS A 224 -8.28 4.28 7.65
N PRO A 225 -8.40 3.93 8.94
CA PRO A 225 -9.68 3.55 9.54
C PRO A 225 -10.60 4.77 9.63
N ILE A 226 -11.89 4.53 9.47
CA ILE A 226 -12.97 5.50 9.65
C ILE A 226 -14.01 4.94 10.60
N ALA A 227 -14.78 5.84 11.21
CA ALA A 227 -15.90 5.43 12.04
C ALA A 227 -16.91 4.60 11.22
N PRO A 228 -17.60 3.64 11.87
CA PRO A 228 -18.70 2.92 11.27
C PRO A 228 -19.73 3.87 10.65
N THR A 229 -20.32 3.47 9.52
CA THR A 229 -21.43 4.21 8.90
C THR A 229 -22.78 3.88 9.52
N GLU A 230 -22.89 2.75 10.23
CA GLU A 230 -24.09 2.26 10.90
C GLU A 230 -23.74 1.79 12.32
N ASP A 231 -24.69 1.84 13.26
CA ASP A 231 -24.48 1.62 14.69
C ASP A 231 -24.03 0.20 15.08
N ASP A 232 -24.02 -0.76 14.13
CA ASP A 232 -23.54 -2.14 14.29
C ASP A 232 -22.42 -2.51 13.29
N ALA A 233 -21.98 -1.58 12.43
CA ALA A 233 -20.92 -1.86 11.47
C ALA A 233 -19.55 -1.84 12.17
N GLY A 234 -18.67 -2.78 11.80
CA GLY A 234 -17.28 -2.75 12.25
C GLY A 234 -16.53 -1.51 11.73
N ILE A 235 -15.29 -1.30 12.19
CA ILE A 235 -14.42 -0.23 11.70
C ILE A 235 -14.31 -0.29 10.17
N GLY A 236 -14.73 0.80 9.51
CA GLY A 236 -14.57 0.96 8.08
C GLY A 236 -13.16 1.43 7.71
N TYR A 237 -12.82 1.35 6.42
CA TYR A 237 -11.55 1.84 5.90
C TYR A 237 -11.77 2.58 4.60
N THR A 238 -11.04 3.68 4.42
CA THR A 238 -11.06 4.42 3.16
C THR A 238 -9.66 4.59 2.58
N THR A 239 -9.58 4.43 1.26
CA THR A 239 -8.39 4.68 0.48
C THR A 239 -8.44 6.10 -0.09
N THR A 240 -7.34 6.84 -0.02
CA THR A 240 -7.21 8.17 -0.62
C THR A 240 -6.04 8.20 -1.59
N LEU A 241 -6.25 8.72 -2.80
CA LEU A 241 -5.15 9.02 -3.73
C LEU A 241 -4.37 10.24 -3.21
N VAL A 242 -3.11 10.03 -2.86
CA VAL A 242 -2.23 11.10 -2.35
C VAL A 242 -1.70 11.92 -3.52
N ARG A 243 -1.06 11.25 -4.49
CA ARG A 243 -0.45 11.83 -5.71
C ARG A 243 -0.32 10.81 -6.85
N SER A 244 -0.14 11.33 -8.06
CA SER A 244 0.15 10.57 -9.28
C SER A 244 1.27 11.24 -10.06
N PHE A 245 2.09 10.44 -10.74
CA PHE A 245 3.21 10.90 -11.55
C PHE A 245 3.25 10.12 -12.87
N VAL A 246 3.54 10.83 -13.97
CA VAL A 246 3.81 10.21 -15.28
C VAL A 246 5.33 10.18 -15.45
N LEU A 247 5.95 9.06 -15.07
CA LEU A 247 7.40 8.89 -15.04
C LEU A 247 8.04 8.87 -16.44
N THR A 248 7.26 8.66 -17.49
CA THR A 248 7.73 8.59 -18.88
C THR A 248 7.60 9.90 -19.65
N ASP A 249 7.06 10.96 -19.03
CA ASP A 249 6.80 12.24 -19.69
C ASP A 249 8.10 13.04 -19.88
N THR A 250 8.76 13.42 -18.78
CA THR A 250 10.02 14.18 -18.82
C THR A 250 11.03 13.65 -17.81
N PRO A 251 12.34 13.95 -17.96
CA PRO A 251 13.32 13.67 -16.91
C PRO A 251 12.93 14.26 -15.55
N TRP A 252 12.25 15.41 -15.57
CA TRP A 252 11.76 16.08 -14.37
C TRP A 252 10.61 15.31 -13.70
N SER A 253 9.60 14.88 -14.46
CA SER A 253 8.47 14.11 -13.90
C SER A 253 8.94 12.74 -13.38
N PHE A 254 9.90 12.13 -14.06
CA PHE A 254 10.58 10.92 -13.60
C PHE A 254 11.25 11.13 -12.23
N GLU A 255 12.07 12.17 -12.10
CA GLU A 255 12.77 12.47 -10.85
C GLU A 255 11.79 12.74 -9.70
N GLN A 256 10.76 13.55 -9.93
CA GLN A 256 9.74 13.83 -8.93
C GLN A 256 9.03 12.56 -8.45
N GLY A 257 8.62 11.68 -9.37
CA GLY A 257 7.89 10.48 -9.00
C GLY A 257 8.78 9.43 -8.31
N VAL A 258 10.03 9.27 -8.75
CA VAL A 258 11.00 8.40 -8.05
C VAL A 258 11.31 8.94 -6.64
N THR A 259 11.45 10.26 -6.51
CA THR A 259 11.64 10.92 -5.21
C THR A 259 10.45 10.66 -4.30
N ALA A 260 9.23 10.88 -4.80
CA ALA A 260 8.00 10.64 -4.06
C ALA A 260 7.86 9.19 -3.60
N TYR A 261 8.13 8.22 -4.48
CA TYR A 261 8.07 6.79 -4.13
C TYR A 261 9.01 6.45 -2.98
N ARG A 262 10.27 6.88 -3.08
CA ARG A 262 11.30 6.57 -2.06
C ARG A 262 11.02 7.29 -0.74
N ASN A 263 10.57 8.54 -0.79
CA ASN A 263 10.14 9.28 0.40
C ASN A 263 8.96 8.60 1.09
N ALA A 264 7.97 8.15 0.32
CA ALA A 264 6.83 7.41 0.85
C ALA A 264 7.26 6.12 1.56
N ARG A 265 8.18 5.37 0.95
CA ARG A 265 8.75 4.15 1.53
C ARG A 265 9.47 4.42 2.84
N ASP A 266 10.34 5.42 2.87
CA ASP A 266 11.14 5.74 4.06
C ASP A 266 10.28 6.35 5.18
N TRP A 267 9.24 7.11 4.83
CA TRP A 267 8.24 7.58 5.79
C TRP A 267 7.43 6.42 6.38
N ALA A 268 6.97 5.49 5.55
CA ALA A 268 6.26 4.30 6.01
C ALA A 268 7.15 3.48 6.96
N ARG A 269 8.41 3.25 6.60
CA ARG A 269 9.39 2.59 7.48
C ARG A 269 9.51 3.27 8.84
N ARG A 270 9.70 4.60 8.89
CA ARG A 270 9.82 5.33 10.16
C ARG A 270 8.58 5.15 11.05
N ARG A 271 7.38 5.25 10.48
CA ARG A 271 6.12 5.03 11.22
C ARG A 271 6.04 3.61 11.81
N ARG A 272 6.36 2.62 10.98
CA ARG A 272 6.37 1.21 11.40
C ARG A 272 7.40 0.95 12.50
N ASP A 273 8.62 1.43 12.33
CA ASP A 273 9.70 1.19 13.29
C ASP A 273 9.41 1.89 14.64
N GLU A 274 8.77 3.07 14.62
CA GLU A 274 8.28 3.76 15.82
C GLU A 274 7.19 2.96 16.56
N ILE A 275 6.14 2.50 15.87
CA ILE A 275 5.07 1.75 16.53
C ILE A 275 5.56 0.39 17.05
N ILE A 276 6.49 -0.26 16.36
CA ILE A 276 7.15 -1.48 16.84
C ILE A 276 7.92 -1.20 18.14
N THR A 277 8.66 -0.09 18.19
CA THR A 277 9.41 0.31 19.39
C THR A 277 8.47 0.51 20.58
N LEU A 278 7.36 1.22 20.37
CA LEU A 278 6.34 1.43 21.40
C LEU A 278 5.68 0.12 21.84
N ALA A 279 5.33 -0.75 20.89
CA ALA A 279 4.69 -2.03 21.19
C ALA A 279 5.59 -2.96 22.00
N ASN A 280 6.90 -3.00 21.67
CA ASN A 280 7.90 -3.74 22.44
C ASN A 280 8.10 -3.17 23.84
N ALA A 281 8.09 -1.85 24.00
CA ALA A 281 8.25 -1.22 25.31
C ALA A 281 7.09 -1.54 26.28
N LYS A 282 5.90 -1.87 25.74
CA LYS A 282 4.73 -2.29 26.52
C LYS A 282 4.72 -3.79 26.84
N ALA A 283 5.34 -4.63 26.01
CA ALA A 283 5.22 -6.09 26.04
C ALA A 283 5.72 -6.76 27.33
#